data_AF-T2GCN2-F1
#
_entry.id   AF-T2GCN2-F1
#
_cell.length_a   1.000
_cell.length_b   1.000
_cell.length_c   1.000
_cell.angle_alpha   90.00
_cell.angle_beta   90.00
_cell.angle_gamma   90.00
#
_symmetry.space_group_name_H-M   'P 1'
#
loop_
_entity.id
_entity.type
_entity.pdbx_description
1 polymer ?
#
loop_
_entity_poly.entity_id
_entity_poly.type
_entity_poly.pdbx_seq_one_letter_code
_entity_poly.pdbx_strand_id
1 'polypeptide(L)'
;MLPYPVIVLPGIQGTELVDFYPVDPEPVWTLWRSSAPWMQHAPSIEGAVLHPDNLRFERAEPARLLPTELFNLIYGELVAELRKELSPDEDQPVPVYPFAYDWRMPLAATVLQRLRTAR
;
A
#
# COMPACT_ATOMS: atom_id res chain seq x y z
N MET A 1 -6.61 27.60 -22.78
CA MET A 1 -6.67 27.86 -21.33
C MET A 1 -6.54 26.49 -20.67
N LEU A 2 -5.64 26.30 -19.70
CA LEU A 2 -5.49 24.98 -19.06
C LEU A 2 -6.69 24.71 -18.14
N PRO A 3 -7.23 23.47 -18.12
CA PRO A 3 -8.36 23.14 -17.27
C PRO A 3 -7.99 23.22 -15.78
N TYR A 4 -8.97 23.58 -14.94
CA TYR A 4 -8.77 23.62 -13.49
C TYR A 4 -8.66 22.19 -12.92
N PRO A 5 -7.62 21.87 -12.14
CA PRO A 5 -7.48 20.54 -11.57
C PRO A 5 -8.52 20.29 -10.48
N VAL A 6 -8.93 19.02 -10.34
CA VAL A 6 -9.89 18.57 -9.33
C VAL A 6 -9.24 17.59 -8.37
N ILE A 7 -9.50 17.74 -7.07
CA ILE A 7 -9.10 16.78 -6.03
C ILE A 7 -10.36 16.11 -5.51
N VAL A 8 -10.39 14.78 -5.55
CA VAL A 8 -11.52 14.00 -5.01
C VAL A 8 -11.16 13.49 -3.63
N LEU A 9 -11.88 13.97 -2.62
CA LEU A 9 -11.79 13.53 -1.23
C LEU A 9 -12.96 12.59 -0.93
N PRO A 10 -12.70 11.30 -0.69
CA PRO A 10 -13.77 10.34 -0.41
C PRO A 10 -14.34 10.51 1.00
N GLY A 11 -15.54 9.97 1.22
CA GLY A 11 -16.14 9.88 2.56
C GLY A 11 -15.50 8.80 3.43
N ILE A 12 -16.04 8.62 4.64
CA ILE A 12 -15.65 7.51 5.51
C ILE A 12 -15.82 6.18 4.75
N GLN A 13 -14.85 5.27 4.89
CA GLN A 13 -14.81 3.98 4.17
C GLN A 13 -14.65 4.08 2.63
N GLY A 14 -14.41 5.26 2.07
CA GLY A 14 -14.22 5.42 0.62
C GLY A 14 -12.79 5.19 0.12
N THR A 15 -11.88 4.73 0.98
CA THR A 15 -10.48 4.42 0.67
C THR A 15 -10.15 3.02 1.14
N GLU A 16 -9.42 2.28 0.31
CA GLU A 16 -8.84 0.98 0.66
C GLU A 16 -7.65 1.17 1.61
N LEU A 17 -7.64 0.37 2.68
CA LEU A 17 -6.56 0.34 3.66
C LEU A 17 -5.88 -1.02 3.58
N VAL A 18 -4.58 -1.02 3.28
CA VAL A 18 -3.76 -2.23 3.27
C VAL A 18 -3.00 -2.33 4.57
N ASP A 19 -2.99 -3.54 5.13
CA ASP A 19 -2.33 -3.87 6.37
C ASP A 19 -0.98 -4.55 6.12
N PHE A 20 0.11 -3.96 6.61
CA PHE A 20 1.46 -4.47 6.45
C PHE A 20 2.02 -4.94 7.78
N TYR A 21 2.40 -6.22 7.87
CA TYR A 21 3.03 -6.78 9.05
C TYR A 21 4.55 -6.76 8.89
N PRO A 22 5.31 -6.14 9.81
CA PRO A 22 6.75 -6.28 9.81
C PRO A 22 7.12 -7.73 10.12
N VAL A 23 8.05 -8.28 9.35
CA VAL A 23 8.61 -9.62 9.55
C VAL A 23 10.12 -9.47 9.63
N ASP A 24 10.74 -10.04 10.66
CA ASP A 24 12.19 -10.05 10.77
C ASP A 24 12.78 -10.86 9.60
N PRO A 25 13.70 -10.29 8.80
CA PRO A 25 14.29 -11.00 7.69
C PRO A 25 15.21 -12.11 8.21
N GLU A 26 14.86 -13.37 7.91
CA GLU A 26 15.68 -14.52 8.23
C GLU A 26 16.51 -14.95 7.00
N PRO A 27 17.84 -15.16 7.15
CA PRO A 27 18.64 -15.71 6.08
C PRO A 27 18.32 -17.21 5.89
N VAL A 28 17.41 -17.49 4.95
CA VAL A 28 17.00 -18.86 4.60
C VAL A 28 18.08 -19.65 3.84
N TRP A 29 19.06 -18.98 3.23
CA TRP A 29 20.20 -19.62 2.56
C TRP A 29 21.44 -18.73 2.56
N THR A 30 22.62 -19.28 2.90
CA THR A 30 23.93 -18.59 2.78
C THR A 30 25.06 -19.60 2.51
N LEU A 31 26.07 -19.20 1.74
CA LEU A 31 27.27 -20.00 1.44
C LEU A 31 28.02 -20.47 2.70
N TRP A 32 28.04 -19.64 3.75
CA TRP A 32 28.72 -19.93 5.02
C TRP A 32 28.01 -21.02 5.84
N ARG A 33 26.67 -21.08 5.80
CA ARG A 33 25.91 -22.13 6.51
C ARG A 33 25.93 -23.47 5.78
N SER A 34 26.09 -23.48 4.46
CA SER A 34 26.24 -24.72 3.68
C SER A 34 27.62 -25.39 3.80
N SER A 35 28.64 -24.67 4.25
CA SER A 35 30.03 -25.16 4.32
C SER A 35 30.46 -25.68 5.70
N ALA A 36 29.57 -25.64 6.71
CA ALA A 36 29.83 -26.07 8.08
C ALA A 36 28.98 -27.30 8.48
N PRO A 37 29.37 -28.52 8.08
CA PRO A 37 28.58 -29.76 8.27
C PRO A 37 28.37 -30.19 9.74
N TRP A 38 29.01 -29.53 10.71
CA TRP A 38 28.85 -29.77 12.14
C TRP A 38 27.76 -28.90 12.81
N MET A 39 27.20 -27.92 12.09
CA MET A 39 25.99 -27.23 12.53
C MET A 39 24.78 -28.09 12.16
N GLN A 40 24.28 -28.88 13.13
CA GLN A 40 23.09 -29.77 12.99
C GLN A 40 21.76 -29.02 12.66
N HIS A 41 21.81 -27.71 12.46
CA HIS A 41 20.70 -26.84 12.07
C HIS A 41 21.03 -26.01 10.81
N ALA A 42 21.83 -26.55 9.89
CA ALA A 42 21.95 -25.95 8.57
C ALA A 42 20.54 -25.86 7.93
N PRO A 43 20.07 -24.68 7.48
CA PRO A 43 18.76 -24.57 6.88
C PRO A 43 18.71 -25.50 5.66
N SER A 44 17.84 -26.51 5.71
CA SER A 44 17.61 -27.39 4.56
C SER A 44 17.00 -26.56 3.44
N ILE A 45 17.17 -27.00 2.19
CA ILE A 45 16.50 -26.39 1.02
C ILE A 45 14.96 -26.30 1.25
N GLU A 46 14.41 -27.14 2.12
CA GLU A 46 13.01 -27.13 2.56
C GLU A 46 12.62 -25.83 3.27
N GLY A 47 13.56 -25.14 3.94
CA GLY A 47 13.35 -23.82 4.55
C GLY A 47 13.32 -22.67 3.54
N ALA A 48 13.80 -22.88 2.31
CA ALA A 48 13.70 -21.93 1.19
C ALA A 48 12.44 -22.15 0.33
N VAL A 49 11.57 -23.10 0.71
CA VAL A 49 10.27 -23.31 0.08
C VAL A 49 9.32 -22.19 0.50
N LEU A 50 8.36 -21.86 -0.38
CA LEU A 50 7.24 -20.99 -0.01
C LEU A 50 6.53 -21.62 1.19
N HIS A 51 6.38 -20.88 2.28
CA HIS A 51 5.73 -21.38 3.51
C HIS A 51 4.31 -20.82 3.62
N PRO A 52 3.33 -21.32 2.84
CA PRO A 52 1.97 -20.79 2.86
C PRO A 52 1.28 -20.94 4.23
N ASP A 53 1.69 -21.94 5.03
CA ASP A 53 1.03 -22.33 6.28
C ASP A 53 1.87 -22.02 7.55
N ASN A 54 2.95 -21.24 7.43
CA ASN A 54 3.82 -20.96 8.58
C ASN A 54 3.29 -19.80 9.43
N LEU A 55 2.65 -20.15 10.54
CA LEU A 55 2.06 -19.23 11.53
C LEU A 55 3.07 -18.28 12.18
N ARG A 56 4.39 -18.44 12.00
CA ARG A 56 5.37 -17.46 12.48
C ARG A 56 5.32 -16.13 11.71
N PHE A 57 4.82 -16.17 10.48
CA PHE A 57 4.49 -14.97 9.72
C PHE A 57 3.08 -14.44 10.06
N GLU A 58 2.33 -15.14 10.91
CA GLU A 58 1.08 -14.61 11.45
C GLU A 58 1.38 -13.63 12.58
N ARG A 59 1.40 -12.36 12.17
CA ARG A 59 1.03 -11.16 12.93
C ARG A 59 1.91 -10.82 14.14
N ALA A 60 3.02 -10.13 13.86
CA ALA A 60 3.60 -9.19 14.79
C ALA A 60 2.79 -7.88 14.77
N GLU A 61 2.02 -7.61 15.81
CA GLU A 61 1.44 -6.28 16.06
C GLU A 61 2.50 -5.33 16.63
N PRO A 62 2.43 -4.01 16.34
CA PRO A 62 1.41 -3.34 15.55
C PRO A 62 1.69 -3.40 14.04
N ALA A 63 0.65 -3.67 13.27
CA ALA A 63 0.71 -3.63 11.82
C ALA A 63 0.67 -2.18 11.29
N ARG A 64 1.37 -1.95 10.19
CA ARG A 64 1.41 -0.64 9.52
C ARG A 64 0.27 -0.58 8.51
N LEU A 65 -0.72 0.26 8.79
CA LEU A 65 -1.85 0.51 7.90
C LEU A 65 -1.55 1.67 6.95
N LEU A 66 -1.73 1.44 5.66
CA LEU A 66 -1.51 2.46 4.62
C LEU A 66 -2.75 2.60 3.72
N PRO A 67 -3.23 3.83 3.48
CA PRO A 67 -4.22 4.07 2.44
C PRO A 67 -3.56 3.92 1.07
N THR A 68 -4.20 3.16 0.18
CA THR A 68 -3.70 2.92 -1.18
C THR A 68 -4.47 3.75 -2.20
N GLU A 69 -5.72 3.40 -2.42
CA GLU A 69 -6.56 3.99 -3.47
C GLU A 69 -7.99 4.23 -2.98
N LEU A 70 -8.71 5.08 -3.72
CA LEU A 70 -10.15 5.21 -3.53
C LEU A 70 -10.82 3.91 -3.96
N PHE A 71 -11.92 3.56 -3.30
CA PHE A 71 -12.65 2.36 -3.65
C PHE A 71 -13.21 2.48 -5.07
N ASN A 72 -12.60 1.75 -6.02
CA ASN A 72 -12.79 1.99 -7.44
C ASN A 72 -14.24 1.75 -7.89
N LEU A 73 -14.94 0.80 -7.26
CA LEU A 73 -16.35 0.52 -7.55
C LEU A 73 -17.26 1.75 -7.33
N ILE A 74 -16.91 2.63 -6.39
CA ILE A 74 -17.74 3.80 -6.05
C ILE A 74 -17.22 5.06 -6.76
N TYR A 75 -15.90 5.25 -6.78
CA TYR A 75 -15.30 6.52 -7.23
C TYR A 75 -14.72 6.47 -8.64
N GLY A 76 -14.55 5.29 -9.23
CA GLY A 76 -13.91 5.13 -10.53
C GLY A 76 -14.68 5.84 -11.65
N GLU A 77 -15.99 5.62 -11.73
CA GLU A 77 -16.86 6.26 -12.73
C GLU A 77 -16.91 7.77 -12.52
N LEU A 78 -17.09 8.25 -11.28
CA LEU A 78 -17.06 9.68 -10.97
C LEU A 78 -15.76 10.34 -11.44
N VAL A 79 -14.61 9.73 -11.15
CA VAL A 79 -13.31 10.26 -11.56
C VAL A 79 -13.17 10.26 -13.08
N ALA A 80 -13.65 9.22 -13.77
CA ALA A 80 -13.62 9.15 -15.23
C ALA A 80 -14.49 10.26 -15.87
N GLU A 81 -15.72 10.44 -15.37
CA GLU A 81 -16.64 11.47 -15.86
C GLU A 81 -16.10 12.88 -15.57
N LEU A 82 -15.54 13.13 -14.39
CA LEU A 82 -14.93 14.44 -14.08
C LEU A 82 -13.76 14.78 -15.02
N ARG A 83 -12.97 13.78 -15.45
CA ARG A 83 -11.87 14.00 -16.41
C ARG A 83 -12.38 14.40 -17.79
N LYS A 84 -13.51 13.83 -18.20
CA LYS A 84 -14.09 13.98 -19.53
C LYS A 84 -15.01 15.21 -19.61
N GLU A 85 -15.99 15.31 -18.73
CA GLU A 85 -17.07 16.30 -18.81
C GLU A 85 -16.64 17.71 -18.41
N LEU A 86 -15.57 17.84 -17.61
CA LEU A 86 -14.98 19.14 -17.32
C LEU A 86 -13.94 19.55 -18.38
N SER A 87 -13.66 18.67 -19.35
CA SER A 87 -12.64 18.92 -20.35
C SER A 87 -13.18 19.91 -21.40
N PRO A 88 -12.46 21.03 -21.67
CA PRO A 88 -12.85 21.94 -22.74
C PRO A 88 -12.56 21.37 -24.15
N ASP A 89 -11.77 20.29 -24.23
CA ASP A 89 -11.30 19.65 -25.46
C ASP A 89 -11.15 18.14 -25.21
N GLU A 90 -11.57 17.28 -26.15
CA GLU A 90 -11.47 15.82 -26.00
C GLU A 90 -10.00 15.36 -25.87
N ASP A 91 -9.07 16.10 -26.47
CA ASP A 91 -7.63 15.77 -26.43
C ASP A 91 -6.91 16.29 -25.16
N GLN A 92 -7.61 17.02 -24.26
CA GLN A 92 -7.01 17.63 -23.06
C GLN A 92 -7.80 17.35 -21.78
N PRO A 93 -7.89 16.09 -21.32
CA PRO A 93 -8.68 15.73 -20.15
C PRO A 93 -8.26 16.49 -18.90
N VAL A 94 -9.22 16.78 -18.04
CA VAL A 94 -8.98 17.51 -16.78
C VAL A 94 -8.15 16.65 -15.82
N PRO A 95 -7.10 17.21 -15.18
CA PRO A 95 -6.41 16.50 -14.12
C PRO A 95 -7.32 16.28 -12.90
N VAL A 96 -7.69 15.02 -12.65
CA VAL A 96 -8.46 14.61 -11.47
C VAL A 96 -7.60 13.70 -10.60
N TYR A 97 -7.37 14.12 -9.36
CA TYR A 97 -6.51 13.48 -8.37
C TYR A 97 -7.33 12.87 -7.23
N PRO A 98 -7.47 11.54 -7.19
CA PRO A 98 -8.03 10.85 -6.03
C PRO A 98 -7.12 11.00 -4.81
N PHE A 99 -7.67 11.41 -3.67
CA PHE A 99 -6.91 11.57 -2.44
C PHE A 99 -7.31 10.51 -1.39
N ALA A 100 -6.53 9.44 -1.34
CA ALA A 100 -6.70 8.36 -0.36
C ALA A 100 -6.23 8.78 1.04
N TYR A 101 -7.00 8.46 2.09
CA TYR A 101 -6.62 8.67 3.48
C TYR A 101 -7.15 7.58 4.41
N ASP A 102 -6.52 7.42 5.58
CA ASP A 102 -7.06 6.56 6.64
C ASP A 102 -8.22 7.28 7.34
N TRP A 103 -9.44 6.91 6.95
CA TRP A 103 -10.69 7.48 7.45
C TRP A 103 -10.99 7.17 8.92
N ARG A 104 -10.19 6.32 9.57
CA ARG A 104 -10.30 6.03 11.01
C ARG A 104 -9.51 7.02 11.86
N MET A 105 -8.56 7.72 11.26
CA MET A 105 -7.63 8.59 11.97
C MET A 105 -8.15 10.04 12.05
N PRO A 106 -7.84 10.78 13.13
CA PRO A 106 -8.12 12.21 13.18
C PRO A 106 -7.28 12.95 12.13
N LEU A 107 -7.82 14.04 11.57
CA LEU A 107 -7.20 14.81 10.50
C LEU A 107 -5.74 15.21 10.80
N ALA A 108 -5.45 15.59 12.05
CA ALA A 108 -4.10 15.95 12.47
C ALA A 108 -3.08 14.81 12.27
N ALA A 109 -3.49 13.55 12.50
CA ALA A 109 -2.63 12.39 12.28
C ALA A 109 -2.39 12.13 10.78
N THR A 110 -3.42 12.32 9.94
CA THR A 110 -3.30 12.21 8.48
C THR A 110 -2.29 13.21 7.91
N VAL A 111 -2.31 14.46 8.40
CA VAL A 111 -1.33 15.51 8.00
C VAL A 111 0.08 15.08 8.35
N LEU A 112 0.31 14.63 9.59
CA LEU A 112 1.62 14.19 10.06
C LEU A 112 2.15 12.98 9.27
N GLN A 113 1.30 12.02 8.93
CA GLN A 113 1.68 10.86 8.14
C GLN A 113 2.18 11.26 6.75
N ARG A 114 1.49 12.21 6.09
CA ARG A 114 1.86 12.68 4.74
C ARG A 114 3.15 13.51 4.72
N LEU A 115 3.39 14.32 5.75
CA LEU A 115 4.65 15.06 5.87
C LEU A 115 5.86 14.13 6.04
N ARG A 116 5.68 12.92 6.57
CA ARG A 116 6.74 11.93 6.73
C ARG A 116 7.05 11.16 5.45
N THR A 117 6.07 10.93 4.58
CA THR A 117 6.26 10.23 3.29
C THR A 117 6.73 11.11 2.15
N ALA A 118 6.70 12.45 2.31
CA ALA A 118 7.18 13.41 1.31
C ALA A 118 8.67 13.78 1.43
N ARG A 119 9.39 13.18 2.39
CA ARG A 119 10.85 13.26 2.55
C ARG A 119 11.50 11.96 2.09
#